data_AF-A0A0C2RP43-F1
#
_entry.id   AF-A0A0C2RP43-F1
#
_cell.length_a   1.000
_cell.length_b   1.000
_cell.length_c   1.000
_cell.angle_alpha   90.00
_cell.angle_beta   90.00
_cell.angle_gamma   90.00
#
_symmetry.space_group_name_H-M   'P 1'
#
loop_
_entity.id
_entity.type
_entity.pdbx_description
1 polymer ?
#
loop_
_entity_poly.entity_id
_entity_poly.type
_entity_poly.pdbx_seq_one_letter_code
_entity_poly.pdbx_strand_id
1 'polypeptide(L)'
;MGNLNSINEMHDQAMIDHFINHIGERVICFMPSYPFMFIGGIKAVLGDVVKIDVETTHFAQLEKRDWYIHIHNIEVFYIEREGEIEIPKLDDFC
;
A
#
# COMPACT_ATOMS: atom_id res chain seq x y z
N MET A 1 12.34 13.03 -29.55
CA MET A 1 11.50 13.42 -28.39
C MET A 1 10.71 12.19 -27.99
N GLY A 2 11.03 11.56 -26.85
CA GLY A 2 10.22 10.47 -26.31
C GLY A 2 8.86 11.01 -25.85
N ASN A 3 7.78 10.29 -26.15
CA ASN A 3 6.44 10.69 -25.76
C ASN A 3 6.27 10.50 -24.25
N LEU A 4 6.37 11.59 -23.49
CA LEU A 4 6.28 11.60 -22.02
C LEU A 4 5.01 10.91 -21.49
N ASN A 5 3.91 10.96 -22.24
CA ASN A 5 2.65 10.31 -21.86
C ASN A 5 2.80 8.78 -21.76
N SER A 6 3.58 8.17 -22.66
CA SER A 6 3.79 6.72 -22.65
C SER A 6 4.62 6.26 -21.45
N ILE A 7 5.53 7.09 -20.94
CA ILE A 7 6.36 6.73 -19.79
C ILE A 7 5.55 6.78 -18.50
N ASN A 8 4.69 7.80 -18.34
CA ASN A 8 3.80 7.91 -17.19
C ASN A 8 2.79 6.76 -17.16
N GLU A 9 2.16 6.45 -18.30
CA GLU A 9 1.23 5.32 -18.43
C GLU A 9 1.91 3.98 -18.09
N MET A 10 3.15 3.77 -18.54
CA MET A 10 3.92 2.57 -18.20
C MET A 10 4.27 2.51 -16.71
N HIS A 11 4.62 3.64 -16.11
CA HIS A 11 4.95 3.73 -14.69
C HIS A 11 3.75 3.41 -13.80
N ASP A 12 2.60 4.04 -14.09
CA ASP A 12 1.35 3.85 -13.35
C ASP A 12 0.91 2.39 -13.42
N GLN A 13 0.94 1.80 -14.63
CA GLN A 13 0.59 0.39 -14.81
C GLN A 13 1.56 -0.54 -14.08
N ALA A 14 2.87 -0.28 -14.13
CA ALA A 14 3.85 -1.09 -13.43
C ALA A 14 3.66 -1.05 -11.91
N MET A 15 3.23 0.11 -11.37
CA MET A 15 2.91 0.24 -9.95
C MET A 15 1.66 -0.57 -9.59
N ILE A 16 0.60 -0.47 -10.40
CA ILE A 16 -0.62 -1.27 -10.23
C ILE A 16 -0.29 -2.78 -10.27
N ASP A 17 0.47 -3.21 -11.28
CA ASP A 17 0.90 -4.60 -11.43
C ASP A 17 1.76 -5.05 -10.24
N HIS A 18 2.57 -4.16 -9.67
CA HIS A 18 3.35 -4.45 -8.47
C HIS A 18 2.45 -4.81 -7.28
N PHE A 19 1.39 -4.04 -7.03
CA PHE A 19 0.43 -4.36 -5.98
C PHE A 19 -0.40 -5.62 -6.29
N ILE A 20 -0.79 -5.84 -7.54
CA ILE A 20 -1.53 -7.04 -7.97
C ILE A 20 -0.71 -8.31 -7.67
N ASN A 21 0.59 -8.29 -7.99
CA ASN A 21 1.47 -9.43 -7.79
C ASN A 21 1.75 -9.77 -6.31
N HIS A 22 1.39 -8.88 -5.38
CA HIS A 22 1.61 -9.07 -3.94
C HIS A 22 0.29 -9.02 -3.15
N ILE A 23 -0.85 -9.32 -3.77
CA ILE A 23 -2.09 -9.56 -3.05
C ILE A 23 -1.88 -10.74 -2.09
N GLY A 24 -2.20 -10.54 -0.81
CA GLY A 24 -1.97 -11.49 0.27
C GLY A 24 -0.81 -11.11 1.19
N GLU A 25 0.12 -10.26 0.73
CA GLU A 25 1.26 -9.78 1.52
C GLU A 25 0.88 -8.58 2.39
N ARG A 26 1.65 -8.34 3.47
CA ARG A 26 1.53 -7.10 4.25
C ARG A 26 2.27 -5.97 3.58
N VAL A 27 1.73 -4.77 3.75
CA VAL A 27 2.29 -3.53 3.21
C VAL A 27 2.27 -2.45 4.27
N ILE A 28 3.30 -1.60 4.26
CA ILE A 28 3.30 -0.29 4.90
C ILE A 28 3.25 0.78 3.81
N CYS A 29 2.32 1.71 3.93
CA CYS A 29 2.13 2.83 3.01
C CYS A 29 2.19 4.16 3.75
N PHE A 30 2.78 5.17 3.13
CA PHE A 30 2.72 6.57 3.55
C PHE A 30 2.03 7.42 2.50
N MET A 31 1.18 8.33 2.97
CA MET A 31 0.39 9.23 2.16
C MET A 31 0.55 10.68 2.63
N PRO A 32 0.41 11.69 1.75
CA PRO A 32 0.56 13.09 2.13
C PRO A 32 -0.64 13.62 2.93
N SER A 33 -1.80 12.97 2.79
CA SER A 33 -3.06 13.36 3.42
C SER A 33 -3.41 12.47 4.61
N TYR A 34 -4.15 13.00 5.58
CA TYR A 34 -4.66 12.23 6.72
C TYR A 34 -5.70 11.17 6.28
N PRO A 35 -5.58 9.89 6.71
CA PRO A 35 -4.48 9.27 7.45
C PRO A 35 -3.18 9.12 6.65
N PHE A 36 -2.04 9.45 7.24
CA PHE A 36 -0.76 9.49 6.52
C PHE A 36 0.04 8.17 6.55
N MET A 37 -0.38 7.17 7.34
CA MET A 37 0.33 5.89 7.47
C MET A 37 -0.67 4.74 7.56
N PHE A 38 -0.42 3.66 6.82
CA PHE A 38 -1.21 2.43 6.86
C PHE A 38 -0.30 1.22 6.91
N ILE A 39 -0.57 0.29 7.83
CA ILE A 39 0.07 -1.02 7.88
C ILE A 39 -1.04 -2.07 7.86
N GLY A 40 -0.94 -3.04 6.96
CA GLY A 40 -1.96 -4.09 6.85
C GLY A 40 -1.77 -5.01 5.66
N GLY A 41 -2.69 -5.95 5.47
CA GLY A 41 -2.65 -6.91 4.37
C GLY A 41 -3.30 -6.40 3.09
N ILE A 42 -2.65 -6.57 1.93
CA ILE A 42 -3.24 -6.29 0.61
C ILE A 42 -4.30 -7.35 0.33
N LYS A 43 -5.58 -6.97 0.28
CA LYS A 43 -6.69 -7.91 0.02
C LYS A 43 -7.09 -7.98 -1.44
N ALA A 44 -7.02 -6.87 -2.16
CA ALA A 44 -7.38 -6.79 -3.57
C ALA A 44 -6.84 -5.51 -4.21
N VAL A 45 -6.80 -5.48 -5.54
CA VAL A 45 -6.59 -4.28 -6.35
C VAL A 45 -7.74 -4.16 -7.33
N LEU A 46 -8.38 -2.99 -7.39
CA LEU A 46 -9.55 -2.69 -8.20
C LEU A 46 -9.23 -1.47 -9.09
N GLY A 47 -8.75 -1.72 -10.31
CA GLY A 47 -8.23 -0.65 -11.15
C GLY A 47 -6.96 -0.04 -10.55
N ASP A 48 -7.01 1.23 -10.21
CA ASP A 48 -5.93 1.98 -9.55
C ASP A 48 -6.08 2.08 -8.02
N VAL A 49 -7.04 1.35 -7.45
CA VAL A 49 -7.34 1.36 -6.00
C VAL A 49 -6.89 0.07 -5.35
N VAL A 50 -6.02 0.16 -4.35
CA VAL A 50 -5.67 -0.98 -3.49
C VAL A 50 -6.61 -1.05 -2.29
N LYS A 51 -7.11 -2.25 -2.00
CA LYS A 51 -7.86 -2.56 -0.79
C LYS A 51 -6.90 -3.16 0.26
N ILE A 52 -6.72 -2.48 1.38
CA ILE A 52 -5.86 -2.91 2.49
C ILE A 52 -6.72 -3.15 3.73
N ASP A 53 -6.54 -4.30 4.36
CA ASP A 53 -7.08 -4.60 5.69
C ASP A 53 -6.12 -4.04 6.74
N VAL A 54 -6.46 -2.86 7.25
CA VAL A 54 -5.53 -2.05 8.05
C VAL A 54 -5.50 -2.53 9.49
N GLU A 55 -4.34 -3.03 9.89
CA GLU A 55 -4.02 -3.49 11.24
C GLU A 55 -3.63 -2.31 12.13
N THR A 56 -2.77 -1.42 11.62
CA THR A 56 -2.22 -0.29 12.37
C THR A 56 -2.18 0.98 11.52
N THR A 57 -2.51 2.10 12.13
CA THR A 57 -2.34 3.44 11.55
C THR A 57 -1.93 4.41 12.66
N HIS A 58 -1.52 5.62 12.29
CA HIS A 58 -1.20 6.68 13.24
C HIS A 58 -2.40 7.17 14.10
N PHE A 59 -3.64 6.72 13.82
CA PHE A 59 -4.83 7.07 14.61
C PHE A 59 -5.70 5.84 14.86
N ALA A 60 -5.64 5.30 16.08
CA ALA A 60 -6.22 4.01 16.45
C ALA A 60 -7.71 3.83 16.09
N GLN A 61 -8.51 4.90 16.09
CA GLN A 61 -9.93 4.86 15.72
C GLN A 61 -10.18 4.49 14.25
N LEU A 62 -9.14 4.45 13.41
CA LEU A 62 -9.20 4.14 11.99
C LEU A 62 -8.62 2.76 11.63
N GLU A 63 -8.18 2.00 12.63
CA GLU A 63 -7.68 0.64 12.49
C GLU A 63 -8.81 -0.39 12.37
N LYS A 64 -8.43 -1.65 12.12
CA LYS A 64 -9.30 -2.85 12.09
C LYS A 64 -10.45 -2.71 11.10
N ARG A 65 -10.12 -2.19 9.91
CA ARG A 65 -11.07 -1.99 8.81
C ARG A 65 -10.37 -2.02 7.47
N ASP A 66 -11.17 -2.26 6.44
CA ASP A 66 -10.75 -2.14 5.05
C ASP A 66 -10.63 -0.66 4.64
N TRP A 67 -9.52 -0.32 4.01
CA TRP A 67 -9.28 0.97 3.36
C TRP A 67 -9.11 0.78 1.86
N TYR A 68 -9.71 1.71 1.11
CA TYR A 68 -9.59 1.80 -0.35
C TYR A 68 -8.71 3.01 -0.66
N ILE A 69 -7.50 2.76 -1.16
CA ILE A 69 -6.47 3.77 -1.36
C ILE A 69 -6.13 3.83 -2.84
N HIS A 70 -6.21 5.01 -3.45
CA HIS A 70 -5.66 5.21 -4.80
C HIS A 70 -4.14 5.04 -4.74
N ILE A 71 -3.60 4.13 -5.55
CA ILE A 71 -2.17 3.79 -5.58
C ILE A 71 -1.34 5.04 -5.88
N HIS A 72 -1.83 5.95 -6.73
CA HIS A 72 -1.16 7.21 -7.06
C HIS A 72 -1.02 8.19 -5.88
N ASN A 73 -1.79 8.02 -4.79
CA ASN A 73 -1.66 8.87 -3.61
C ASN A 73 -0.62 8.33 -2.62
N ILE A 74 -0.06 7.15 -2.87
CA ILE A 74 0.97 6.54 -2.03
C ILE A 74 2.31 7.15 -2.44
N GLU A 75 2.96 7.86 -1.52
CA GLU A 75 4.28 8.45 -1.79
C GLU A 75 5.41 7.45 -1.55
N VAL A 76 5.26 6.61 -0.52
CA VAL A 76 6.25 5.60 -0.14
C VAL A 76 5.52 4.36 0.32
N PHE A 77 5.99 3.20 -0.11
CA PHE A 77 5.50 1.92 0.42
C PHE A 77 6.62 0.89 0.55
N TYR A 78 6.36 -0.11 1.39
CA TYR A 78 7.14 -1.34 1.46
C TYR A 78 6.17 -2.52 1.57
N ILE A 79 6.30 -3.50 0.67
CA ILE A 79 5.53 -4.74 0.68
C ILE A 79 6.45 -5.85 1.18
N GLU A 80 6.01 -6.59 2.19
CA GLU A 80 6.72 -7.77 2.69
C GLU A 80 6.93 -8.79 1.58
N ARG A 81 8.07 -9.49 1.64
CA ARG A 81 8.39 -10.59 0.74
C ARG A 81 9.04 -11.70 1.55
N GLU A 82 8.79 -12.93 1.13
CA GLU A 82 9.42 -14.09 1.73
C GLU A 82 10.96 -13.94 1.71
N GLY A 83 11.58 -14.04 2.89
CA GLY A 83 13.03 -13.94 3.06
C GLY A 83 13.60 -12.52 3.20
N GLU A 84 12.77 -11.48 3.14
CA GLU A 84 13.16 -10.08 3.35
C GLU A 84 12.80 -9.58 4.76
N ILE A 85 13.09 -8.32 5.07
CA ILE A 85 12.79 -7.70 6.37
C ILE A 85 11.27 -7.60 6.59
N GLU A 86 10.77 -8.25 7.64
CA GLU A 86 9.35 -8.15 8.01
C GLU A 86 8.98 -6.76 8.56
N ILE A 87 7.78 -6.30 8.27
CA ILE A 87 7.19 -5.11 8.90
C ILE A 87 6.89 -5.45 10.36
N PRO A 88 7.41 -4.67 11.33
CA PRO A 88 7.17 -4.95 12.74
C PRO A 88 5.68 -5.06 13.07
N LYS A 89 5.33 -6.01 13.94
CA LYS A 89 4.02 -6.04 14.57
C LYS A 89 4.02 -5.06 15.71
N LEU A 90 3.16 -4.05 15.61
CA LEU A 90 2.98 -3.03 16.63
C LEU A 90 1.86 -3.49 17.56
N ASP A 91 2.12 -4.57 18.29
CA ASP A 91 1.21 -5.11 19.28
C ASP A 91 1.61 -4.55 20.65
N ASP A 92 0.65 -4.07 21.45
CA ASP A 92 0.88 -3.42 22.76
C ASP A 92 1.50 -4.34 23.86
N PHE A 93 1.93 -5.56 23.52
CA PHE A 93 2.45 -6.54 24.47
C PHE A 93 3.93 -6.87 24.21
N CYS A 94 4.82 -6.06 24.79
CA CYS A 94 6.13 -6.52 25.28
C CYS A 94 5.97 -7.15 26.66
#